data_AF-A0A662S714-F1
#
_entry.id   AF-A0A662S714-F1
#
_cell.length_a   1.000
_cell.length_b   1.000
_cell.length_c   1.000
_cell.angle_alpha   90.00
_cell.angle_beta   90.00
_cell.angle_gamma   90.00
#
_symmetry.space_group_name_H-M   'P 1'
#
loop_
_entity.id
_entity.type
_entity.pdbx_description
1 polymer ?
#
loop_
_entity_poly.entity_id
_entity_poly.type
_entity_poly.pdbx_seq_one_letter_code
_entity_poly.pdbx_strand_id
1 'polypeptide(L)'
;MTKREIQRWAKEIIEDGIEKINNGRGEIYENEDGEKIVSVFLGTVFQIFPSGKYYTPWARSNLEPCPQCRGKGCNFCGNLGSREAFEDQLFYEELERQAEKYNAWITNGEGDPCDIFLEKYTK
;
A
#
# COMPACT_ATOMS: atom_id res chain seq x y z
N MET A 1 11.94 7.67 6.26
CA MET A 1 11.07 8.88 6.18
C MET A 1 10.43 9.17 7.54
N THR A 2 9.97 10.40 7.79
CA THR A 2 9.14 10.71 8.97
C THR A 2 7.71 10.20 8.78
N LYS A 3 7.00 9.95 9.88
CA LYS A 3 5.58 9.50 9.82
C LYS A 3 4.69 10.47 9.03
N ARG A 4 4.91 11.78 9.15
CA ARG A 4 4.11 12.79 8.44
C ARG A 4 4.35 12.74 6.93
N GLU A 5 5.58 12.52 6.49
CA GLU A 5 5.92 12.37 5.07
C GLU A 5 5.28 11.12 4.48
N ILE A 6 5.35 9.99 5.20
CA ILE A 6 4.68 8.73 4.81
C ILE A 6 3.18 8.97 4.67
N GLN A 7 2.56 9.65 5.65
CA GLN A 7 1.13 9.90 5.63
C GLN A 7 0.69 10.78 4.46
N ARG A 8 1.49 11.81 4.17
CA ARG A 8 1.26 12.70 3.05
C ARG A 8 1.40 11.95 1.72
N TRP A 9 2.41 11.11 1.58
CA TRP A 9 2.64 10.35 0.36
C TRP A 9 1.51 9.37 0.06
N ALA A 10 1.10 8.55 1.04
CA ALA A 10 -0.04 7.64 0.88
C ALA A 10 -1.32 8.41 0.49
N LYS A 11 -1.57 9.57 1.14
CA LYS A 11 -2.70 10.43 0.78
C LYS A 11 -2.64 10.88 -0.69
N GLU A 12 -1.49 11.39 -1.16
CA GLU A 12 -1.34 11.87 -2.54
C GLU A 12 -1.60 10.74 -3.56
N ILE A 13 -1.14 9.51 -3.30
CA ILE A 13 -1.41 8.34 -4.15
C ILE A 13 -2.90 8.02 -4.23
N ILE A 14 -3.60 8.00 -3.09
CA ILE A 14 -5.04 7.70 -3.09
C ILE A 14 -5.82 8.82 -3.80
N GLU A 15 -5.48 10.09 -3.58
CA GLU A 15 -6.15 11.20 -4.24
C GLU A 15 -6.01 11.13 -5.77
N ASP A 16 -4.82 10.80 -6.28
CA ASP A 16 -4.60 10.56 -7.72
C ASP A 16 -5.40 9.34 -8.24
N GLY A 17 -5.42 8.23 -7.48
CA GLY A 17 -6.21 7.04 -7.82
C GLY A 17 -7.71 7.35 -7.92
N ILE A 18 -8.25 8.08 -6.94
CA ILE A 18 -9.65 8.51 -6.94
C ILE A 18 -9.95 9.47 -8.09
N GLU A 19 -9.03 10.39 -8.41
CA GLU A 19 -9.19 11.26 -9.58
C GLU A 19 -9.26 10.45 -10.88
N LYS A 20 -8.42 9.42 -11.04
CA LYS A 20 -8.47 8.50 -12.19
C LYS A 20 -9.80 7.76 -12.26
N ILE A 21 -10.32 7.26 -11.13
CA ILE A 21 -11.65 6.62 -11.06
C ILE A 21 -12.74 7.61 -11.50
N ASN A 22 -12.76 8.82 -10.94
CA ASN A 22 -13.77 9.83 -11.25
C ASN A 22 -13.74 10.28 -12.72
N ASN A 23 -12.57 10.20 -13.36
CA ASN A 23 -12.37 10.50 -14.77
C ASN A 23 -12.59 9.29 -15.69
N GLY A 24 -13.10 8.17 -15.18
CA GLY A 24 -13.41 6.97 -15.98
C GLY A 24 -12.19 6.26 -16.55
N ARG A 25 -11.02 6.38 -15.91
CA ARG A 25 -9.76 5.76 -16.34
C ARG A 25 -9.48 4.40 -15.69
N GLY A 26 -10.43 3.89 -14.90
CA GLY A 26 -10.32 2.56 -14.29
C GLY A 26 -10.88 1.46 -15.17
N GLU A 27 -10.38 0.25 -14.97
CA GLU A 27 -10.94 -0.96 -15.56
C GLU A 27 -12.14 -1.41 -14.75
N ILE A 28 -13.21 -1.83 -15.42
CA ILE A 28 -14.44 -2.28 -14.75
C ILE A 28 -14.55 -3.79 -14.95
N TYR A 29 -14.74 -4.51 -13.86
CA TYR A 29 -15.04 -5.94 -13.87
C TYR A 29 -16.19 -6.26 -12.91
N GLU A 30 -16.69 -7.48 -13.01
CA GLU A 30 -17.74 -8.02 -12.14
C GLU A 30 -17.12 -9.08 -11.24
N ASN A 31 -17.36 -8.99 -9.93
CA ASN A 31 -16.88 -9.99 -8.97
C ASN A 31 -17.77 -11.25 -8.97
N GLU A 32 -17.43 -12.23 -8.14
CA GLU A 32 -18.18 -13.49 -8.02
C GLU A 32 -19.63 -13.30 -7.56
N ASP A 33 -19.92 -12.19 -6.86
CA ASP A 33 -21.25 -11.83 -6.36
C ASP A 33 -22.09 -11.01 -7.37
N GLY A 34 -21.56 -10.74 -8.56
CA GLY A 34 -22.23 -9.93 -9.58
C GLY A 34 -22.12 -8.41 -9.36
N GLU A 35 -21.29 -7.98 -8.42
CA GLU A 35 -21.05 -6.56 -8.13
C GLU A 35 -20.00 -5.99 -9.08
N LYS A 36 -20.28 -4.80 -9.61
CA LYS A 36 -19.35 -4.12 -10.50
C LYS A 36 -18.33 -3.31 -9.70
N ILE A 37 -17.06 -3.55 -9.99
CA ILE A 37 -15.93 -2.89 -9.35
C ILE A 37 -15.17 -2.11 -10.42
N VAL A 38 -14.78 -0.88 -10.10
CA VAL A 38 -13.78 -0.13 -10.86
C VAL A 38 -12.43 -0.26 -10.15
N SER A 39 -11.40 -0.61 -10.91
CA SER A 39 -10.03 -0.80 -10.44
C SER A 39 -9.07 0.14 -11.18
N VAL A 40 -8.16 0.76 -10.44
CA VAL A 40 -7.11 1.61 -10.98
C VAL A 40 -5.76 1.15 -10.45
N PHE A 41 -4.82 0.91 -11.36
CA PHE A 41 -3.44 0.64 -11.01
C PHE A 41 -2.77 1.89 -10.40
N LEU A 42 -2.23 1.73 -9.18
CA LEU A 42 -1.50 2.78 -8.47
C LEU A 42 0.01 2.73 -8.72
N GLY A 43 0.53 1.56 -9.08
CA GLY A 43 1.95 1.28 -9.20
C GLY A 43 2.31 -0.06 -8.57
N THR A 44 3.57 -0.44 -8.65
CA THR A 44 4.07 -1.63 -7.96
C THR A 44 4.59 -1.31 -6.56
N VAL A 45 4.68 -2.32 -5.69
CA VAL A 45 5.33 -2.22 -4.37
C VAL A 45 6.73 -1.60 -4.51
N PHE A 46 7.49 -1.99 -5.53
CA PHE A 46 8.82 -1.46 -5.78
C PHE A 46 8.84 0.03 -6.16
N GLN A 47 7.73 0.56 -6.67
CA GLN A 47 7.61 1.95 -7.09
C GLN A 47 7.04 2.85 -5.99
N ILE A 48 6.03 2.39 -5.25
CA ILE A 48 5.23 3.26 -4.38
C ILE A 48 5.53 3.08 -2.89
N PHE A 49 6.09 1.94 -2.46
CA PHE A 49 6.36 1.73 -1.04
C PHE A 49 7.67 2.40 -0.64
N PRO A 50 7.77 2.93 0.61
CA PRO A 50 8.97 3.58 1.10
C PRO A 50 10.25 2.75 0.99
N SER A 51 10.18 1.44 1.25
CA SER A 51 11.35 0.56 1.11
C SER A 51 11.70 0.22 -0.33
N GLY A 52 10.74 0.34 -1.25
CA GLY A 52 10.84 -0.20 -2.61
C GLY A 52 11.11 -1.71 -2.63
N LYS A 53 10.69 -2.46 -1.59
CA LYS A 53 10.93 -3.90 -1.45
C LYS A 53 9.64 -4.60 -1.02
N TYR A 54 9.44 -5.80 -1.53
CA TYR A 54 8.36 -6.65 -1.04
C TYR A 54 8.76 -7.27 0.31
N TYR A 55 8.05 -6.87 1.37
CA TYR A 55 8.27 -7.42 2.70
C TYR A 55 7.30 -8.56 3.00
N THR A 56 7.85 -9.68 3.48
CA THR A 56 7.09 -10.70 4.20
C THR A 56 7.85 -11.10 5.47
N PRO A 57 7.16 -11.42 6.59
CA PRO A 57 7.81 -11.77 7.84
C PRO A 57 8.80 -12.95 7.75
N TRP A 58 8.56 -13.88 6.82
CA TRP A 58 9.38 -15.07 6.58
C TRP A 58 10.50 -14.87 5.55
N ALA A 59 10.51 -13.78 4.79
CA ALA A 59 11.55 -13.45 3.80
C ALA A 59 12.29 -12.14 4.12
N ARG A 60 12.49 -11.85 5.40
CA ARG A 60 13.11 -10.62 5.94
C ARG A 60 14.61 -10.43 5.65
N SER A 61 15.26 -11.29 4.87
CA SER A 61 16.70 -11.21 4.58
C SER A 61 17.05 -10.10 3.59
N ASN A 62 16.07 -9.58 2.85
CA ASN A 62 16.22 -8.45 1.94
C ASN A 62 16.11 -7.07 2.62
N LEU A 63 15.74 -7.04 3.90
CA LEU A 63 15.60 -5.82 4.68
C LEU A 63 16.82 -5.53 5.54
N GLU A 64 17.14 -4.25 5.67
CA GLU A 64 18.22 -3.81 6.56
C GLU A 64 17.81 -3.99 8.03
N PRO A 65 18.65 -4.65 8.85
CA PRO A 65 18.42 -4.72 10.28
C PRO A 65 18.37 -3.33 10.90
N CYS A 66 17.43 -3.12 11.83
CA CYS A 66 17.29 -1.85 12.51
C CYS A 66 18.60 -1.46 13.23
N PRO A 67 19.12 -0.24 13.03
CA PRO A 67 20.43 0.18 13.55
C PRO A 67 20.47 0.25 15.09
N GLN A 68 19.31 0.39 15.75
CA GLN A 68 19.24 0.47 17.22
C GLN A 68 19.15 -0.90 17.90
N CYS A 69 18.32 -1.82 17.37
CA CYS A 69 18.06 -3.12 18.00
C CYS A 69 18.72 -4.31 17.28
N ARG A 70 19.37 -4.07 16.14
CA ARG A 70 20.04 -5.10 15.31
C ARG A 70 19.14 -6.29 15.01
N GLY A 71 17.90 -6.01 14.57
CA GLY A 71 16.95 -7.06 14.19
C GLY A 71 16.05 -7.59 15.31
N LYS A 72 16.28 -7.22 16.58
CA LYS A 72 15.52 -7.74 17.75
C LYS A 72 14.13 -7.13 17.94
N GLY A 73 13.87 -5.96 17.38
CA GLY A 73 12.66 -5.16 17.63
C GLY A 73 12.89 -4.09 18.72
N CYS A 74 12.38 -2.89 18.47
CA CYS A 74 12.33 -1.77 19.42
C CYS A 74 11.32 -0.71 18.93
N ASN A 75 11.08 0.33 19.74
CA ASN A 75 10.15 1.41 19.41
C ASN A 75 10.52 2.16 18.10
N PHE A 76 11.80 2.28 17.75
CA PHE A 76 12.22 2.95 16.52
C PHE A 76 11.76 2.22 15.24
N CYS A 77 11.68 0.88 15.28
CA CYS A 77 11.26 0.04 14.15
C CYS A 77 9.92 -0.65 14.37
N GLY A 78 9.06 -0.11 15.25
CA GLY A 78 7.73 -0.70 15.50
C GLY A 78 7.77 -2.16 15.95
N ASN A 79 8.85 -2.58 16.61
CA ASN A 79 9.12 -3.98 16.97
C ASN A 79 9.30 -4.97 15.81
N LEU A 80 9.42 -4.52 14.56
CA LEU A 80 9.61 -5.40 13.39
C LEU A 80 11.07 -5.81 13.17
N GLY A 81 12.01 -5.19 13.89
CA GLY A 81 13.43 -5.46 13.72
C GLY A 81 14.06 -4.84 12.45
N SER A 82 13.27 -4.22 11.58
CA SER A 82 13.72 -3.40 10.45
C SER A 82 12.94 -2.09 10.42
N ARG A 83 13.64 -0.98 10.15
CA ARG A 83 12.99 0.32 9.98
C ARG A 83 12.23 0.39 8.66
N GLU A 84 12.75 -0.23 7.60
CA GLU A 84 12.11 -0.32 6.29
C GLU A 84 10.72 -0.98 6.42
N ALA A 85 10.67 -2.16 7.06
CA ALA A 85 9.41 -2.88 7.31
C ALA A 85 8.37 -2.01 8.05
N PHE A 86 8.83 -1.19 8.99
CA PHE A 86 7.93 -0.35 9.77
C PHE A 86 7.42 0.84 8.96
N GLU A 87 8.26 1.43 8.12
CA GLU A 87 7.83 2.51 7.23
C GLU A 87 6.81 2.01 6.20
N ASP A 88 7.01 0.81 5.65
CA ASP A 88 6.05 0.16 4.75
C ASP A 88 4.73 -0.17 5.45
N GLN A 89 4.78 -0.69 6.68
CA GLN A 89 3.57 -0.96 7.46
C GLN A 89 2.78 0.33 7.70
N LEU A 90 3.45 1.41 8.13
CA LEU A 90 2.80 2.71 8.33
C LEU A 90 2.23 3.29 7.05
N PHE A 91 2.89 3.04 5.92
CA PHE A 91 2.46 3.48 4.61
C PHE A 91 1.21 2.74 4.15
N TYR A 92 1.21 1.40 4.25
CA TYR A 92 0.08 0.58 3.85
C TYR A 92 -1.16 0.83 4.71
N GLU A 93 -1.01 0.90 6.04
CA GLU A 93 -2.09 1.26 6.96
C GLU A 93 -2.71 2.63 6.60
N GLU A 94 -1.89 3.58 6.15
CA GLU A 94 -2.37 4.88 5.72
C GLU A 94 -3.06 4.82 4.35
N LEU A 95 -2.57 4.04 3.38
CA LEU A 95 -3.24 3.85 2.09
C LEU A 95 -4.66 3.34 2.31
N GLU A 96 -4.83 2.29 3.13
CA GLU A 96 -6.14 1.73 3.49
C GLU A 96 -7.04 2.79 4.14
N ARG A 97 -6.51 3.50 5.15
CA ARG A 97 -7.24 4.56 5.86
C ARG A 97 -7.67 5.71 4.95
N GLN A 98 -6.88 6.02 3.92
CA GLN A 98 -7.21 7.07 2.96
C GLN A 98 -8.23 6.57 1.93
N ALA A 99 -8.09 5.34 1.44
CA ALA A 99 -9.04 4.71 0.51
C ALA A 99 -10.44 4.57 1.13
N GLU A 100 -10.52 4.18 2.41
CA GLU A 100 -11.78 4.00 3.14
C GLU A 100 -12.65 5.27 3.14
N LYS A 101 -12.03 6.46 3.19
CA LYS A 101 -12.75 7.76 3.14
C LYS A 101 -13.58 7.93 1.87
N TYR A 102 -13.22 7.21 0.81
CA TYR A 102 -13.89 7.24 -0.48
C TYR A 102 -14.75 6.00 -0.74
N ASN A 103 -14.96 5.15 0.27
CA ASN A 103 -15.55 3.81 0.15
C ASN A 103 -14.81 2.94 -0.88
N ALA A 104 -13.48 3.03 -0.87
CA ALA A 104 -12.58 2.28 -1.73
C ALA A 104 -11.64 1.40 -0.86
N TRP A 105 -10.99 0.42 -1.45
CA TRP A 105 -10.02 -0.46 -0.79
C TRP A 105 -8.81 -0.73 -1.69
N ILE A 106 -7.76 -1.27 -1.10
CA ILE A 106 -6.51 -1.61 -1.78
C ILE A 106 -6.46 -3.11 -2.00
N THR A 107 -6.02 -3.52 -3.19
CA THR A 107 -5.80 -4.93 -3.54
C THR A 107 -4.43 -5.13 -4.18
N ASN A 108 -3.93 -6.35 -4.09
CA ASN A 108 -2.77 -6.80 -4.86
C ASN A 108 -3.24 -7.46 -6.15
N GLY A 109 -2.46 -7.31 -7.23
CA GLY A 109 -2.73 -7.99 -8.49
C GLY A 109 -2.66 -9.51 -8.36
N GLU A 110 -3.62 -10.23 -8.96
CA GLU A 110 -3.60 -11.69 -8.99
C GLU A 110 -2.46 -12.27 -9.85
N GLY A 111 -2.08 -11.56 -10.92
CA GLY A 111 -1.01 -11.97 -11.84
C GLY A 111 0.39 -11.58 -11.34
N ASP A 112 0.53 -10.35 -10.83
CA ASP A 112 1.73 -9.86 -10.15
C ASP A 112 1.33 -9.35 -8.75
N PRO A 113 1.68 -10.10 -7.67
CA PRO A 113 1.40 -9.68 -6.30
C PRO A 113 2.02 -8.35 -5.91
N CYS A 114 2.98 -7.85 -6.69
CA CYS A 114 3.60 -6.56 -6.45
C CYS A 114 2.77 -5.41 -7.03
N ASP A 115 1.80 -5.66 -7.92
CA ASP A 115 0.90 -4.63 -8.42
C ASP A 115 -0.10 -4.23 -7.34
N ILE A 116 -0.28 -2.92 -7.18
CA ILE A 116 -1.20 -2.35 -6.20
C ILE A 116 -2.32 -1.63 -6.94
N PHE A 117 -3.55 -1.97 -6.60
CA PHE A 117 -4.75 -1.40 -7.18
C PHE A 117 -5.58 -0.68 -6.13
N LEU A 118 -6.27 0.38 -6.57
CA LEU A 118 -7.35 1.02 -5.84
C LEU A 118 -8.67 0.60 -6.46
N GLU A 119 -9.51 0.00 -5.65
CA GLU A 119 -10.79 -0.55 -6.08
C GLU A 119 -11.95 0.12 -5.36
N LYS A 120 -13.07 0.23 -6.08
CA LYS A 120 -14.28 0.82 -5.56
C LYS A 120 -15.50 0.21 -6.26
N TYR A 121 -16.58 0.01 -5.52
CA TYR A 121 -17.86 -0.34 -6.12
C TYR A 121 -18.38 0.78 -7.02
N THR A 122 -18.78 0.44 -8.24
CA THR A 122 -19.58 1.35 -9.06
C THR A 122 -21.06 1.18 -8.75
N LYS A 123 -21.79 2.30 -8.80
CA LYS A 123 -23.26 2.27 -8.86
C LYS A 123 -23.73 1.90 -10.26
#